data_AF-A0A2V3VIT9-F1
#
_entry.id   AF-A0A2V3VIT9-F1
#
_cell.length_a   1.000
_cell.length_b   1.000
_cell.length_c   1.000
_cell.angle_alpha   90.00
_cell.angle_beta   90.00
_cell.angle_gamma   90.00
#
_symmetry.space_group_name_H-M   'P 1'
#
loop_
_entity.id
_entity.type
_entity.pdbx_description
1 polymer ?
#
loop_
_entity_poly.entity_id
_entity_poly.type
_entity_poly.pdbx_seq_one_letter_code
_entity_poly.pdbx_strand_id
1 'polypeptide(L)'
;MALLLVAPTAAGVFEFAGGTNSVDVITHPTGYDGTGRKLIVTVGISPASAHAGDMEIPVQNAINTWNRLVPTIANVMTTGSNVPSDHFDFESVALHELGHCMGLAHPNLASESGLAGSDKNYTAATRGDNNVFDLDRGADGIIGSSDDIRGDDVNLHWFFKGVNNPFLLPEVIDKTTYSRDLNDLPAGHRYAVNGDRDVSKLFNIEKTEVVMQQGIQAGESQRALAADDVATLRLGMSGVDMIAGTPDDYTVELQYLGITENAHIVLALDDKVDLSVCKIVGNHINNDENHIAIQSGEISFNPGILWFFNQELTVAQSIPYVAISVNDRADSTLLRQGDNLVLRVALDPGVRNGNLADYWVKAMTPMGTFWLNDQLQFIASDTPISVYGGALMNIPSFTFFDSTTQDLPLGTYSVTFAVDDNRDQIYNATFKHAVIFTISP
;
A
#
# COMPACT_ATOMS: atom_id res chain seq x y z
N MET A 1 -12.68 10.79 32.26
CA MET A 1 -11.95 9.62 31.73
C MET A 1 -11.85 9.86 30.24
N ALA A 2 -10.67 10.27 29.75
CA ALA A 2 -10.51 10.66 28.34
C ALA A 2 -10.25 9.42 27.49
N LEU A 3 -10.97 9.30 26.37
CA LEU A 3 -10.74 8.25 25.38
C LEU A 3 -9.71 8.79 24.39
N LEU A 4 -8.54 8.15 24.30
CA LEU A 4 -7.55 8.43 23.27
C LEU A 4 -8.04 7.81 21.96
N LEU A 5 -8.69 8.61 21.11
CA LEU A 5 -8.85 8.28 19.71
C LEU A 5 -7.48 8.42 19.04
N VAL A 6 -6.91 7.30 18.59
CA VAL A 6 -5.68 7.30 17.79
C VAL A 6 -6.07 7.75 16.39
N ALA A 7 -5.49 8.86 15.94
CA ALA A 7 -5.75 9.38 14.60
C ALA A 7 -5.10 8.49 13.52
N PRO A 8 -5.75 8.30 12.36
CA PRO A 8 -5.10 7.72 11.20
C PRO A 8 -4.19 8.75 10.49
N THR A 9 -3.19 8.24 9.76
CA THR A 9 -2.18 8.97 9.00
C THR A 9 -2.63 9.22 7.55
N ALA A 10 -1.82 10.01 6.79
CA ALA A 10 -0.80 10.31 4.11
C ALA A 10 0.58 10.93 3.66
N ALA A 11 1.39 10.13 3.00
CA ALA A 11 2.80 10.40 2.88
C ALA A 11 3.20 10.72 1.44
N GLY A 12 4.48 11.00 1.24
CA GLY A 12 5.11 11.14 -0.06
C GLY A 12 4.64 12.33 -0.89
N VAL A 13 5.02 12.28 -2.17
CA VAL A 13 4.76 13.32 -3.17
C VAL A 13 4.16 12.62 -4.40
N PHE A 14 3.37 13.35 -5.19
CA PHE A 14 2.90 12.86 -6.48
C PHE A 14 3.71 13.43 -7.63
N GLU A 15 3.82 12.64 -8.68
CA GLU A 15 4.25 13.10 -9.99
C GLU A 15 3.43 14.29 -10.47
N PHE A 16 4.04 15.11 -11.34
CA PHE A 16 3.48 16.37 -11.84
C PHE A 16 3.15 17.45 -10.78
N ALA A 17 3.42 17.25 -9.48
CA ALA A 17 3.12 18.26 -8.46
C ALA A 17 4.09 19.45 -8.47
N GLY A 18 3.53 20.66 -8.39
CA GLY A 18 4.27 21.93 -8.43
C GLY A 18 4.86 22.25 -9.81
N GLY A 19 5.93 23.06 -9.82
CA GLY A 19 6.59 23.49 -11.04
C GLY A 19 5.71 24.41 -11.90
N THR A 20 5.12 23.88 -12.96
CA THR A 20 4.11 24.59 -13.79
C THR A 20 2.68 24.33 -13.36
N ASN A 21 2.46 23.36 -12.47
CA ASN A 21 1.16 22.87 -12.05
C ASN A 21 0.88 23.28 -10.59
N SER A 22 -0.32 22.96 -10.10
CA SER A 22 -0.66 23.12 -8.68
C SER A 22 0.26 22.26 -7.80
N VAL A 23 0.54 22.75 -6.58
CA VAL A 23 1.20 21.95 -5.53
C VAL A 23 0.25 20.93 -4.90
N ASP A 24 -1.06 21.05 -5.14
CA ASP A 24 -2.11 20.11 -4.71
C ASP A 24 -2.33 18.94 -5.68
N VAL A 25 -1.51 18.79 -6.73
CA VAL A 25 -1.70 17.71 -7.72
C VAL A 25 -1.58 16.32 -7.08
N ILE A 26 -2.56 15.49 -7.37
CA ILE A 26 -2.58 14.04 -7.18
C ILE A 26 -2.49 13.38 -8.56
N THR A 27 -1.54 12.46 -8.71
CA THR A 27 -1.37 11.70 -9.95
C THR A 27 -1.80 10.25 -9.75
N HIS A 28 -2.62 9.77 -10.69
CA HIS A 28 -3.30 8.49 -10.62
C HIS A 28 -2.80 7.52 -11.72
N PRO A 29 -2.77 6.20 -11.46
CA PRO A 29 -2.34 5.21 -12.44
C PRO A 29 -3.20 5.15 -13.71
N THR A 30 -2.64 4.55 -14.77
CA THR A 30 -3.29 4.42 -16.07
C THR A 30 -4.65 3.74 -15.98
N GLY A 31 -5.67 4.43 -16.51
CA GLY A 31 -7.04 3.95 -16.59
C GLY A 31 -7.97 4.44 -15.49
N TYR A 32 -7.55 5.34 -14.60
CA TYR A 32 -8.47 6.10 -13.73
C TYR A 32 -9.16 7.24 -14.50
N ASP A 33 -10.42 7.54 -14.15
CA ASP A 33 -11.23 8.61 -14.80
C ASP A 33 -12.10 9.42 -13.81
N GLY A 34 -11.85 9.31 -12.50
CA GLY A 34 -12.71 9.86 -11.46
C GLY A 34 -13.88 8.95 -11.05
N THR A 35 -13.93 7.71 -11.55
CA THR A 35 -14.91 6.68 -11.11
C THR A 35 -14.21 5.54 -10.38
N GLY A 36 -14.74 5.12 -9.24
CA GLY A 36 -14.17 4.05 -8.44
C GLY A 36 -14.27 2.68 -9.10
N ARG A 37 -13.17 1.92 -9.07
CA ARG A 37 -13.05 0.57 -9.67
C ARG A 37 -11.73 -0.11 -9.29
N LYS A 38 -11.56 -1.37 -9.73
CA LYS A 38 -10.23 -1.99 -9.81
C LYS A 38 -9.56 -1.60 -11.14
N LEU A 39 -8.38 -0.99 -11.06
CA LEU A 39 -7.51 -0.66 -12.18
C LEU A 39 -6.52 -1.80 -12.40
N ILE A 40 -6.41 -2.27 -13.65
CA ILE A 40 -5.38 -3.22 -14.07
C ILE A 40 -4.33 -2.46 -14.90
N VAL A 41 -3.15 -2.26 -14.33
CA VAL A 41 -2.04 -1.58 -15.01
C VAL A 41 -1.09 -2.64 -15.53
N THR A 42 -1.03 -2.80 -16.85
CA THR A 42 -0.23 -3.84 -17.48
C THR A 42 1.23 -3.42 -17.59
N VAL A 43 2.14 -4.35 -17.32
CA VAL A 43 3.59 -4.13 -17.28
C VAL A 43 4.28 -5.15 -18.20
N GLY A 44 5.12 -4.67 -19.11
CA GLY A 44 5.88 -5.49 -20.05
C GLY A 44 7.35 -5.09 -20.14
N ILE A 45 8.18 -5.98 -20.68
CA ILE A 45 9.59 -5.69 -20.98
C ILE A 45 9.74 -5.59 -22.50
N SER A 46 10.42 -4.56 -23.01
CA SER A 46 10.64 -4.40 -24.45
C SER A 46 11.38 -5.62 -25.03
N PRO A 47 10.89 -6.26 -26.11
CA PRO A 47 11.62 -7.30 -26.83
C PRO A 47 12.94 -6.83 -27.47
N ALA A 48 13.21 -5.51 -27.51
CA ALA A 48 14.47 -4.94 -27.94
C ALA A 48 15.45 -4.64 -26.79
N SER A 49 15.01 -4.78 -25.53
CA SER A 49 15.84 -4.53 -24.34
C SER A 49 17.04 -5.47 -24.28
N ALA A 50 18.21 -4.94 -23.91
CA ALA A 50 19.28 -5.78 -23.38
C ALA A 50 18.77 -6.55 -22.14
N HIS A 51 19.28 -7.76 -21.90
CA HIS A 51 18.96 -8.56 -20.71
C HIS A 51 17.46 -8.83 -20.45
N ALA A 52 16.58 -8.73 -21.45
CA ALA A 52 15.13 -8.88 -21.29
C ALA A 52 14.68 -10.17 -20.56
N GLY A 53 15.41 -11.28 -20.76
CA GLY A 53 15.17 -12.55 -20.06
C GLY A 53 15.63 -12.55 -18.59
N ASP A 54 16.72 -11.84 -18.27
CA ASP A 54 17.24 -11.72 -16.91
C ASP A 54 16.37 -10.77 -16.06
N MET A 55 15.72 -9.79 -16.72
CA MET A 55 14.78 -8.84 -16.12
C MET A 55 13.44 -9.47 -15.67
N GLU A 56 13.01 -10.60 -16.25
CA GLU A 56 11.64 -11.11 -16.07
C GLU A 56 11.28 -11.39 -14.60
N ILE A 57 12.18 -12.00 -13.84
CA ILE A 57 11.94 -12.37 -12.43
C ILE A 57 11.97 -11.13 -11.51
N PRO A 58 12.97 -10.24 -11.58
CA PRO A 58 12.95 -8.97 -10.87
C PRO A 58 11.68 -8.13 -11.12
N VAL A 59 11.21 -8.03 -12.36
CA VAL A 59 9.99 -7.27 -12.68
C VAL A 59 8.76 -7.91 -12.04
N GLN A 60 8.63 -9.24 -12.09
CA GLN A 60 7.55 -9.96 -11.39
C GLN A 60 7.62 -9.78 -9.87
N ASN A 61 8.81 -9.75 -9.27
CA ASN A 61 9.00 -9.51 -7.84
C ASN A 61 8.60 -8.08 -7.44
N ALA A 62 9.03 -7.08 -8.20
CA ALA A 62 8.67 -5.68 -7.96
C ALA A 62 7.16 -5.44 -8.09
N ILE A 63 6.53 -6.05 -9.11
CA ILE A 63 5.08 -6.10 -9.29
C ILE A 63 4.39 -6.76 -8.08
N ASN A 64 4.90 -7.89 -7.59
CA ASN A 64 4.35 -8.57 -6.42
C ASN A 64 4.47 -7.73 -5.14
N THR A 65 5.56 -6.97 -4.96
CA THR A 65 5.75 -6.08 -3.81
C THR A 65 4.75 -4.92 -3.83
N TRP A 66 4.56 -4.24 -4.97
CA TRP A 66 3.52 -3.22 -5.10
C TRP A 66 2.10 -3.80 -4.94
N ASN A 67 1.78 -4.93 -5.56
CA ASN A 67 0.47 -5.59 -5.42
C ASN A 67 0.12 -6.04 -4.00
N ARG A 68 1.10 -6.10 -3.08
CA ARG A 68 0.86 -6.40 -1.66
C ARG A 68 0.44 -5.18 -0.87
N LEU A 69 1.02 -4.00 -1.13
CA LEU A 69 0.84 -2.77 -0.32
C LEU A 69 1.02 -3.00 1.19
N VAL A 70 1.98 -3.86 1.57
CA VAL A 70 2.37 -4.09 2.97
C VAL A 70 3.69 -3.38 3.25
N PRO A 71 3.74 -2.42 4.19
CA PRO A 71 4.97 -1.75 4.57
C PRO A 71 5.84 -2.65 5.45
N THR A 72 7.13 -2.38 5.47
CA THR A 72 8.14 -3.11 6.24
C THR A 72 9.12 -2.16 6.92
N ILE A 73 9.91 -2.70 7.84
CA ILE A 73 11.08 -2.02 8.42
C ILE A 73 12.32 -2.89 8.21
N ALA A 74 13.51 -2.30 8.28
CA ALA A 74 14.78 -2.92 7.91
C ALA A 74 14.82 -3.43 6.45
N ASN A 75 14.17 -2.69 5.53
CA ASN A 75 14.11 -3.03 4.11
C ASN A 75 15.42 -2.73 3.36
N VAL A 76 16.29 -1.84 3.85
CA VAL A 76 17.60 -1.54 3.25
C VAL A 76 18.65 -2.56 3.69
N MET A 77 19.02 -3.45 2.79
CA MET A 77 19.96 -4.54 3.04
C MET A 77 21.28 -4.34 2.29
N THR A 78 22.32 -3.90 3.01
CA THR A 78 23.73 -3.83 2.56
C THR A 78 24.58 -4.97 3.13
N THR A 79 24.40 -5.29 4.41
CA THR A 79 25.16 -6.36 5.08
C THR A 79 24.41 -7.68 4.99
N GLY A 80 24.96 -8.64 4.25
CA GLY A 80 24.30 -9.93 3.99
C GLY A 80 23.31 -9.90 2.82
N SER A 81 23.35 -8.86 1.98
CA SER A 81 22.67 -8.86 0.68
C SER A 81 23.26 -9.92 -0.26
N ASN A 82 22.49 -10.36 -1.25
CA ASN A 82 23.00 -11.17 -2.36
C ASN A 82 23.58 -10.31 -3.51
N VAL A 83 23.44 -8.99 -3.43
CA VAL A 83 23.93 -8.00 -4.40
C VAL A 83 25.44 -7.78 -4.20
N PRO A 84 26.30 -7.93 -5.24
CA PRO A 84 27.71 -7.58 -5.16
C PRO A 84 27.94 -6.09 -4.87
N SER A 85 29.01 -5.76 -4.14
CA SER A 85 29.29 -4.39 -3.65
C SER A 85 29.54 -3.33 -4.72
N ASP A 86 29.70 -3.74 -5.98
CA ASP A 86 29.92 -2.91 -7.17
C ASP A 86 28.74 -2.96 -8.16
N HIS A 87 27.67 -3.68 -7.84
CA HIS A 87 26.47 -3.82 -8.67
C HIS A 87 25.26 -3.10 -8.05
N PHE A 88 24.38 -2.55 -8.88
CA PHE A 88 23.06 -2.06 -8.48
C PHE A 88 22.02 -3.19 -8.58
N ASP A 89 21.11 -3.28 -7.61
CA ASP A 89 20.03 -4.26 -7.65
C ASP A 89 18.92 -3.82 -8.60
N PHE A 90 18.82 -4.52 -9.75
CA PHE A 90 17.81 -4.19 -10.76
C PHE A 90 16.38 -4.35 -10.22
N GLU A 91 16.13 -5.29 -9.30
CA GLU A 91 14.80 -5.45 -8.67
C GLU A 91 14.40 -4.23 -7.84
N SER A 92 15.31 -3.69 -7.04
CA SER A 92 15.06 -2.50 -6.22
C SER A 92 14.87 -1.24 -7.07
N VAL A 93 15.66 -1.06 -8.14
CA VAL A 93 15.45 0.07 -9.06
C VAL A 93 14.15 -0.09 -9.85
N ALA A 94 13.82 -1.28 -10.36
CA ALA A 94 12.54 -1.52 -11.02
C ALA A 94 11.34 -1.31 -10.08
N LEU A 95 11.48 -1.57 -8.77
CA LEU A 95 10.46 -1.26 -7.76
C LEU A 95 10.25 0.26 -7.61
N HIS A 96 11.34 1.04 -7.52
CA HIS A 96 11.33 2.51 -7.47
C HIS A 96 10.64 3.12 -8.71
N GLU A 97 11.08 2.73 -9.91
CA GLU A 97 10.54 3.27 -11.16
C GLU A 97 9.08 2.87 -11.41
N LEU A 98 8.62 1.72 -10.90
CA LEU A 98 7.20 1.36 -10.91
C LEU A 98 6.35 2.28 -10.03
N GLY A 99 6.93 2.89 -8.98
CA GLY A 99 6.25 3.91 -8.17
C GLY A 99 5.99 5.20 -8.97
N HIS A 100 7.01 5.73 -9.64
CA HIS A 100 6.87 6.85 -10.60
C HIS A 100 5.83 6.53 -11.69
N CYS A 101 5.87 5.32 -12.24
CA CYS A 101 4.92 4.88 -13.26
C CYS A 101 3.49 4.60 -12.74
N MET A 102 3.26 4.70 -11.42
CA MET A 102 1.94 4.76 -10.79
C MET A 102 1.54 6.16 -10.31
N GLY A 103 2.45 7.13 -10.34
CA GLY A 103 2.19 8.53 -10.00
C GLY A 103 2.86 9.05 -8.72
N LEU A 104 3.77 8.30 -8.10
CA LEU A 104 4.51 8.73 -6.90
C LEU A 104 5.82 9.41 -7.31
N ALA A 105 6.15 10.54 -6.69
CA ALA A 105 7.44 11.22 -6.87
C ALA A 105 8.33 11.09 -5.63
N HIS A 106 9.57 11.55 -5.74
CA HIS A 106 10.53 11.53 -4.64
C HIS A 106 10.03 12.37 -3.43
N PRO A 107 10.11 11.86 -2.19
CA PRO A 107 9.81 12.62 -0.98
C PRO A 107 10.98 13.53 -0.54
N ASN A 108 12.12 13.44 -1.21
CA ASN A 108 13.24 14.36 -1.11
C ASN A 108 13.38 15.24 -2.37
N LEU A 109 14.10 16.38 -2.26
CA LEU A 109 14.35 17.31 -3.37
C LEU A 109 15.08 16.68 -4.58
N ALA A 110 15.77 15.55 -4.36
CA ALA A 110 16.29 14.66 -5.38
C ALA A 110 17.11 15.38 -6.48
N SER A 111 17.28 14.76 -7.66
CA SER A 111 18.12 15.25 -8.76
C SER A 111 17.58 16.49 -9.46
N GLU A 112 16.26 16.56 -9.59
CA GLU A 112 15.49 17.51 -10.39
C GLU A 112 15.45 18.91 -9.76
N SER A 113 15.69 19.03 -8.46
CA SER A 113 15.97 20.31 -7.78
C SER A 113 17.18 21.05 -8.36
N GLY A 114 18.11 20.32 -9.00
CA GLY A 114 19.41 20.82 -9.44
C GLY A 114 20.43 20.99 -8.31
N LEU A 115 20.14 20.48 -7.11
CA LEU A 115 21.03 20.54 -5.95
C LEU A 115 22.12 19.44 -6.01
N ALA A 116 23.17 19.60 -5.21
CA ALA A 116 24.35 18.74 -5.23
C ALA A 116 24.60 18.08 -3.87
N GLY A 117 25.17 16.87 -3.89
CA GLY A 117 25.50 16.14 -2.66
C GLY A 117 24.27 15.83 -1.81
N SER A 118 24.39 16.07 -0.50
CA SER A 118 23.35 15.82 0.51
C SER A 118 22.17 16.80 0.46
N ASP A 119 22.31 17.93 -0.23
CA ASP A 119 21.25 18.95 -0.29
C ASP A 119 20.03 18.46 -1.08
N LYS A 120 20.18 17.36 -1.82
CA LYS A 120 19.08 16.61 -2.44
C LYS A 120 18.20 15.85 -1.44
N ASN A 121 18.64 15.65 -0.20
CA ASN A 121 17.92 14.81 0.78
C ASN A 121 16.89 15.59 1.61
N TYR A 122 16.84 16.93 1.53
CA TYR A 122 15.80 17.72 2.20
C TYR A 122 14.40 17.34 1.67
N THR A 123 13.37 17.41 2.52
CA THR A 123 11.99 17.07 2.12
C THR A 123 11.53 17.87 0.90
N ALA A 124 10.86 17.20 -0.03
CA ALA A 124 10.45 17.75 -1.32
C ALA A 124 9.58 19.02 -1.19
N ALA A 125 9.89 20.02 -2.00
CA ALA A 125 9.25 21.33 -2.01
C ALA A 125 9.40 22.01 -3.37
N THR A 126 8.58 23.02 -3.65
CA THR A 126 8.94 24.09 -4.60
C THR A 126 9.50 25.29 -3.85
N ARG A 127 10.40 26.02 -4.48
CA ARG A 127 10.95 27.29 -3.98
C ARG A 127 9.84 28.30 -3.68
N GLY A 128 10.02 29.13 -2.66
CA GLY A 128 9.06 30.19 -2.31
C GLY A 128 9.27 31.49 -3.08
N ASP A 129 8.75 32.59 -2.52
CA ASP A 129 8.80 33.95 -3.08
C ASP A 129 10.25 34.40 -3.37
N ASN A 130 11.24 33.89 -2.63
CA ASN A 130 12.65 34.19 -2.82
C ASN A 130 13.31 33.50 -4.06
N ASN A 131 12.66 32.48 -4.65
CA ASN A 131 13.13 31.66 -5.77
C ASN A 131 14.51 30.98 -5.58
N VAL A 132 14.88 30.67 -4.33
CA VAL A 132 15.92 29.71 -3.95
C VAL A 132 15.29 28.57 -3.14
N PHE A 133 16.08 27.55 -2.77
CA PHE A 133 15.67 26.59 -1.74
C PHE A 133 16.31 27.01 -0.42
N ASP A 134 15.54 26.96 0.67
CA ASP A 134 16.04 27.22 2.03
C ASP A 134 16.51 25.90 2.66
N LEU A 135 17.81 25.77 2.88
CA LEU A 135 18.53 24.51 3.12
C LEU A 135 19.31 24.54 4.44
N ASP A 136 18.61 24.62 5.57
CA ASP A 136 19.21 24.54 6.91
C ASP A 136 18.59 23.39 7.74
N ARG A 137 19.43 22.43 8.11
CA ARG A 137 19.11 21.11 8.71
C ARG A 137 18.81 21.11 10.22
N GLY A 138 18.19 22.19 10.68
CA GLY A 138 17.70 22.31 12.06
C GLY A 138 18.78 22.18 13.15
N ALA A 139 18.37 21.65 14.31
CA ALA A 139 19.22 21.49 15.49
C ALA A 139 19.59 20.03 15.77
N ASP A 140 18.89 19.04 15.22
CA ASP A 140 19.36 17.64 15.24
C ASP A 140 20.47 17.37 14.20
N GLY A 141 20.51 18.17 13.14
CA GLY A 141 21.54 18.11 12.09
C GLY A 141 21.30 16.98 11.07
N ILE A 142 20.10 16.40 11.02
CA ILE A 142 19.70 15.40 10.03
C ILE A 142 18.82 16.10 8.99
N ILE A 143 19.20 15.97 7.72
CA ILE A 143 18.48 16.57 6.59
C ILE A 143 17.18 15.80 6.36
N GLY A 144 16.06 16.51 6.15
CA GLY A 144 14.73 15.90 6.01
C GLY A 144 14.05 15.59 7.36
N SER A 145 14.63 16.07 8.47
CA SER A 145 14.05 15.93 9.81
C SER A 145 12.89 16.91 10.06
N SER A 146 12.30 16.86 11.26
CA SER A 146 11.18 17.72 11.59
C SER A 146 11.57 19.14 12.00
N ASP A 147 12.86 19.42 12.25
CA ASP A 147 13.31 20.73 12.71
C ASP A 147 14.15 21.53 11.68
N ASP A 148 14.28 20.98 10.46
CA ASP A 148 14.62 21.65 9.20
C ASP A 148 14.00 23.05 9.12
N ILE A 149 14.81 24.05 8.75
CA ILE A 149 14.44 25.45 8.59
C ILE A 149 14.37 25.77 7.10
N ARG A 150 13.16 25.64 6.56
CA ARG A 150 12.86 25.70 5.13
C ARG A 150 12.28 27.05 4.65
N GLY A 151 12.54 28.11 5.41
CA GLY A 151 12.25 29.52 5.04
C GLY A 151 10.87 29.75 4.41
N ASP A 152 10.82 29.99 3.10
CA ASP A 152 9.57 30.14 2.32
C ASP A 152 9.26 28.98 1.33
N ASP A 153 10.01 27.87 1.38
CA ASP A 153 9.80 26.66 0.55
C ASP A 153 8.38 26.08 0.72
N VAL A 154 7.63 26.02 -0.37
CA VAL A 154 6.27 25.47 -0.42
C VAL A 154 6.32 23.94 -0.46
N ASN A 155 5.88 23.32 0.64
CA ASN A 155 5.93 21.88 0.85
C ASN A 155 5.14 21.07 -0.20
N LEU A 156 5.78 20.05 -0.78
CA LEU A 156 5.14 19.07 -1.67
C LEU A 156 4.80 17.74 -0.96
N HIS A 157 5.47 17.43 0.15
CA HIS A 157 5.29 16.16 0.88
C HIS A 157 4.00 16.19 1.69
N TRP A 158 3.08 15.28 1.38
CA TRP A 158 1.96 15.00 2.28
C TRP A 158 2.54 14.37 3.56
N PHE A 159 2.06 14.76 4.74
CA PHE A 159 2.53 14.26 6.03
C PHE A 159 1.38 14.06 7.03
N PHE A 160 1.56 13.13 7.97
CA PHE A 160 0.54 12.79 8.97
C PHE A 160 0.25 13.96 9.91
N LYS A 161 -0.96 14.53 9.81
CA LYS A 161 -1.48 15.57 10.71
C LYS A 161 -1.24 15.23 12.18
N GLY A 162 -0.61 16.13 12.92
CA GLY A 162 -0.37 16.03 14.36
C GLY A 162 0.67 14.98 14.79
N VAL A 163 1.30 14.24 13.88
CA VAL A 163 2.35 13.24 14.24
C VAL A 163 3.61 13.31 13.35
N ASN A 164 3.48 13.56 12.04
CA ASN A 164 4.59 13.78 11.10
C ASN A 164 5.73 12.72 11.22
N ASN A 165 5.38 11.47 10.92
CA ASN A 165 6.28 10.32 10.90
C ASN A 165 5.98 9.47 9.65
N PRO A 166 6.92 9.37 8.68
CA PRO A 166 6.72 8.64 7.42
C PRO A 166 6.84 7.11 7.55
N PHE A 167 7.26 6.60 8.72
CA PHE A 167 7.39 5.18 9.00
C PHE A 167 6.17 4.58 9.72
N LEU A 168 5.06 5.32 9.80
CA LEU A 168 3.80 4.91 10.43
C LEU A 168 2.65 4.88 9.40
N LEU A 169 2.00 3.73 9.26
CA LEU A 169 0.80 3.50 8.42
C LEU A 169 -0.45 3.30 9.32
N PRO A 170 -1.68 3.59 8.87
CA PRO A 170 -2.86 3.64 9.74
C PRO A 170 -4.03 2.77 9.24
N GLU A 171 -5.25 3.08 9.70
CA GLU A 171 -6.51 2.47 9.24
C GLU A 171 -7.22 3.23 8.10
N VAL A 172 -7.13 4.57 8.02
CA VAL A 172 -7.76 5.41 7.00
C VAL A 172 -6.69 6.31 6.39
N ILE A 173 -6.73 6.54 5.08
CA ILE A 173 -5.70 7.26 4.33
C ILE A 173 -6.39 8.19 3.32
N ASP A 174 -6.52 9.47 3.67
CA ASP A 174 -7.34 10.45 2.95
C ASP A 174 -6.98 11.90 3.34
N LYS A 175 -7.61 12.92 2.73
CA LYS A 175 -7.36 14.33 3.11
C LYS A 175 -7.90 14.72 4.49
N THR A 176 -8.64 13.87 5.20
CA THR A 176 -9.04 14.16 6.60
C THR A 176 -7.89 13.87 7.55
N THR A 177 -7.18 12.78 7.29
CA THR A 177 -6.05 12.20 8.06
C THR A 177 -4.69 12.77 7.69
N TYR A 178 -4.59 13.33 6.48
CA TYR A 178 -3.35 13.82 5.90
C TYR A 178 -3.41 15.28 5.43
N SER A 179 -2.24 15.93 5.28
CA SER A 179 -2.08 17.33 4.82
C SER A 179 -0.75 17.57 4.12
N ARG A 180 -0.65 18.65 3.35
CA ARG A 180 0.63 19.35 3.08
C ARG A 180 0.77 20.67 3.85
N ASP A 181 -0.32 21.18 4.45
CA ASP A 181 -0.28 22.43 5.21
C ASP A 181 0.50 22.24 6.50
N LEU A 182 1.65 22.90 6.60
CA LEU A 182 2.56 22.84 7.74
C LEU A 182 1.91 23.31 9.06
N ASN A 183 0.76 23.98 9.02
CA ASN A 183 -0.03 24.27 10.23
C ASN A 183 -0.61 23.01 10.90
N ASP A 184 -0.75 21.89 10.18
CA ASP A 184 -1.18 20.59 10.72
C ASP A 184 -0.02 19.80 11.39
N LEU A 185 1.19 20.34 11.46
CA LEU A 185 2.34 19.69 12.10
C LEU A 185 2.17 19.48 13.62
N PRO A 186 2.87 18.49 14.22
CA PRO A 186 3.00 18.40 15.68
C PRO A 186 3.59 19.69 16.27
N ALA A 187 3.13 20.05 17.48
CA ALA A 187 3.65 21.20 18.19
C ALA A 187 5.17 21.08 18.45
N GLY A 188 5.96 21.90 17.75
CA GLY A 188 7.42 21.92 17.82
C GLY A 188 8.13 21.45 16.54
N HIS A 189 7.44 20.74 15.65
CA HIS A 189 7.92 20.46 14.29
C HIS A 189 7.82 21.73 13.43
N ARG A 190 8.65 21.82 12.40
CA ARG A 190 8.79 22.97 11.49
C ARG A 190 8.55 22.61 10.03
N TYR A 191 8.86 21.38 9.63
CA TYR A 191 8.61 20.89 8.28
C TYR A 191 8.10 19.45 8.26
N ALA A 192 7.62 19.03 7.09
CA ALA A 192 7.28 17.64 6.79
C ALA A 192 8.55 16.75 6.79
N VAL A 193 8.45 15.54 7.32
CA VAL A 193 9.57 14.60 7.50
C VAL A 193 9.54 13.54 6.41
N ASN A 194 10.62 13.43 5.63
CA ASN A 194 10.74 12.42 4.58
C ASN A 194 11.30 11.08 5.09
N GLY A 195 11.16 10.04 4.28
CA GLY A 195 11.46 8.66 4.67
C GLY A 195 12.91 8.22 4.56
N ASP A 196 13.88 9.12 4.73
CA ASP A 196 15.32 8.84 4.58
C ASP A 196 15.88 7.85 5.61
N ARG A 197 16.90 7.05 5.22
CA ARG A 197 17.60 6.09 6.09
C ARG A 197 18.27 6.72 7.32
N ASP A 198 18.69 7.99 7.28
CA ASP A 198 19.20 8.70 8.45
C ASP A 198 18.07 9.23 9.33
N VAL A 199 16.96 9.70 8.75
CA VAL A 199 15.76 10.15 9.46
C VAL A 199 15.08 9.00 10.22
N SER A 200 15.06 7.77 9.65
CA SER A 200 14.48 6.58 10.33
C SER A 200 15.04 6.33 11.74
N LYS A 201 16.30 6.73 11.98
CA LYS A 201 17.02 6.57 13.25
C LYS A 201 16.44 7.44 14.36
N LEU A 202 15.87 8.62 14.03
CA LEU A 202 15.17 9.49 14.99
C LEU A 202 13.96 8.78 15.61
N PHE A 203 13.30 7.92 14.83
CA PHE A 203 12.17 7.10 15.25
C PHE A 203 12.59 5.76 15.90
N ASN A 204 13.88 5.55 16.13
CA ASN A 204 14.49 4.30 16.62
C ASN A 204 14.26 3.09 15.68
N ILE A 205 14.14 3.36 14.37
CA ILE A 205 14.00 2.34 13.33
C ILE A 205 15.34 2.24 12.59
N GLU A 206 15.98 1.07 12.59
CA GLU A 206 17.21 0.87 11.83
C GLU A 206 16.93 0.37 10.41
N LYS A 207 17.73 0.85 9.44
CA LYS A 207 17.80 0.35 8.05
C LYS A 207 16.46 0.39 7.29
N THR A 208 15.59 1.33 7.64
CA THR A 208 14.36 1.57 6.88
C THR A 208 14.53 2.82 6.04
N GLU A 209 14.19 2.72 4.76
CA GLU A 209 14.08 3.86 3.86
C GLU A 209 12.88 3.63 2.94
N VAL A 210 12.18 4.70 2.59
CA VAL A 210 11.06 4.61 1.66
C VAL A 210 11.58 4.37 0.26
N VAL A 211 10.94 3.48 -0.50
CA VAL A 211 11.38 3.08 -1.83
C VAL A 211 11.46 4.28 -2.77
N MET A 212 10.59 5.28 -2.60
CA MET A 212 10.63 6.52 -3.40
C MET A 212 11.76 7.49 -3.02
N GLN A 213 12.56 7.27 -1.96
CA GLN A 213 13.69 8.15 -1.62
C GLN A 213 14.79 8.05 -2.69
N GLN A 214 15.20 9.16 -3.30
CA GLN A 214 16.31 9.12 -4.23
C GLN A 214 17.65 8.94 -3.49
N GLY A 215 18.24 7.76 -3.54
CA GLY A 215 19.57 7.54 -2.96
C GLY A 215 20.21 6.16 -3.12
N ILE A 216 19.63 5.24 -3.90
CA ILE A 216 20.06 3.83 -3.95
C ILE A 216 21.55 3.63 -4.30
N GLN A 217 22.18 2.67 -3.63
CA GLN A 217 23.64 2.47 -3.65
C GLN A 217 24.02 1.08 -4.20
N ALA A 218 25.18 0.98 -4.85
CA ALA A 218 25.73 -0.31 -5.25
C ALA A 218 26.03 -1.19 -4.02
N GLY A 219 25.73 -2.48 -4.11
CA GLY A 219 25.84 -3.43 -3.00
C GLY A 219 24.64 -3.48 -2.04
N GLU A 220 23.55 -2.78 -2.34
CA GLU A 220 22.33 -2.81 -1.52
C GLU A 220 21.11 -3.32 -2.28
N SER A 221 20.12 -3.80 -1.52
CA SER A 221 18.79 -4.16 -2.02
C SER A 221 17.73 -3.59 -1.08
N GLN A 222 16.66 -3.04 -1.66
CA GLN A 222 15.50 -2.40 -1.03
C GLN A 222 14.21 -2.93 -1.68
N ARG A 223 14.00 -4.25 -1.61
CA ARG A 223 12.95 -4.98 -2.37
C ARG A 223 11.56 -4.98 -1.70
N ALA A 224 11.34 -4.10 -0.73
CA ALA A 224 10.11 -4.02 0.05
C ALA A 224 9.76 -2.56 0.42
N LEU A 225 8.47 -2.23 0.40
CA LEU A 225 7.95 -0.90 0.70
C LEU A 225 8.14 -0.55 2.19
N ALA A 226 8.21 0.75 2.50
CA ALA A 226 7.98 1.29 3.83
C ALA A 226 6.57 1.91 3.92
N ALA A 227 6.24 2.57 5.03
CA ALA A 227 4.90 3.12 5.26
C ALA A 227 4.57 4.30 4.33
N ASP A 228 5.53 5.17 4.04
CA ASP A 228 5.35 6.34 3.17
C ASP A 228 4.86 5.91 1.77
N ASP A 229 5.59 4.99 1.11
CA ASP A 229 5.29 4.45 -0.22
C ASP A 229 3.84 3.91 -0.34
N VAL A 230 3.42 3.14 0.67
CA VAL A 230 2.07 2.56 0.74
C VAL A 230 1.01 3.64 0.95
N ALA A 231 1.33 4.68 1.71
CA ALA A 231 0.41 5.76 2.02
C ALA A 231 0.22 6.76 0.88
N THR A 232 1.28 7.10 0.14
CA THR A 232 1.18 7.97 -1.05
C THR A 232 0.21 7.36 -2.07
N LEU A 233 0.43 6.08 -2.42
CA LEU A 233 -0.44 5.38 -3.36
C LEU A 233 -1.87 5.23 -2.82
N ARG A 234 -2.03 4.91 -1.53
CA ARG A 234 -3.37 4.79 -0.91
C ARG A 234 -4.10 6.15 -0.80
N LEU A 235 -3.41 7.28 -0.70
CA LEU A 235 -4.03 8.62 -0.80
C LEU A 235 -4.53 8.86 -2.22
N GLY A 236 -3.70 8.57 -3.24
CA GLY A 236 -4.14 8.63 -4.63
C GLY A 236 -5.35 7.73 -4.91
N MET A 237 -5.41 6.56 -4.26
CA MET A 237 -6.55 5.63 -4.30
C MET A 237 -7.83 6.13 -3.64
N SER A 238 -7.80 7.17 -2.79
CA SER A 238 -8.99 7.82 -2.21
C SER A 238 -9.71 8.78 -3.18
N GLY A 239 -9.42 8.64 -4.47
CA GLY A 239 -10.18 9.24 -5.56
C GLY A 239 -9.88 10.71 -5.87
N VAL A 240 -10.84 11.37 -6.51
CA VAL A 240 -10.81 12.82 -6.81
C VAL A 240 -11.43 13.65 -5.70
N ASP A 241 -12.30 13.06 -4.87
CA ASP A 241 -12.78 13.70 -3.66
C ASP A 241 -11.79 13.55 -2.49
N MET A 242 -10.81 12.64 -2.58
CA MET A 242 -9.75 12.39 -1.59
C MET A 242 -10.30 12.05 -0.18
N ILE A 243 -11.45 11.38 -0.09
CA ILE A 243 -12.04 10.86 1.14
C ILE A 243 -12.19 9.35 0.98
N ALA A 244 -11.51 8.56 1.82
CA ALA A 244 -11.57 7.10 1.68
C ALA A 244 -12.97 6.55 2.04
N GLY A 245 -13.44 5.58 1.25
CA GLY A 245 -14.78 4.98 1.37
C GLY A 245 -15.86 5.66 0.53
N THR A 246 -15.49 6.44 -0.49
CA THR A 246 -16.41 7.13 -1.41
C THR A 246 -16.56 6.40 -2.77
N PRO A 247 -17.53 6.77 -3.62
CA PRO A 247 -17.76 6.09 -4.91
C PRO A 247 -16.66 6.26 -5.96
N ASP A 248 -15.66 7.12 -5.71
CA ASP A 248 -14.52 7.36 -6.58
C ASP A 248 -13.21 6.69 -6.11
N ASP A 249 -13.21 6.02 -4.95
CA ASP A 249 -12.16 5.11 -4.46
C ASP A 249 -11.79 4.05 -5.50
N TYR A 250 -10.49 3.79 -5.68
CA TYR A 250 -10.02 2.71 -6.55
C TYR A 250 -8.97 1.81 -5.90
N THR A 251 -8.78 0.63 -6.48
CA THR A 251 -7.64 -0.26 -6.20
C THR A 251 -6.81 -0.44 -7.45
N VAL A 252 -5.50 -0.66 -7.30
CA VAL A 252 -4.60 -0.93 -8.43
C VAL A 252 -4.00 -2.33 -8.31
N GLU A 253 -3.95 -3.04 -9.44
CA GLU A 253 -3.20 -4.29 -9.61
C GLU A 253 -2.29 -4.15 -10.83
N LEU A 254 -0.99 -4.28 -10.60
CA LEU A 254 0.03 -4.39 -11.65
C LEU A 254 -0.01 -5.81 -12.23
N GLN A 255 -0.10 -5.95 -13.55
CA GLN A 255 -0.16 -7.24 -14.24
C GLN A 255 1.02 -7.41 -15.20
N TYR A 256 1.91 -8.35 -14.92
CA TYR A 256 2.99 -8.73 -15.84
C TYR A 256 2.43 -9.41 -17.10
N LEU A 257 2.82 -8.93 -18.28
CA LEU A 257 2.43 -9.47 -19.59
C LEU A 257 3.57 -10.20 -20.32
N GLY A 258 4.75 -10.33 -19.72
CA GLY A 258 5.94 -10.90 -20.37
C GLY A 258 6.75 -9.87 -21.15
N ILE A 259 7.60 -10.38 -22.05
CA ILE A 259 8.40 -9.58 -22.97
C ILE A 259 7.49 -9.11 -24.12
N THR A 260 7.00 -7.87 -24.03
CA THR A 260 6.04 -7.22 -24.96
C THR A 260 6.10 -5.69 -24.88
N GLU A 261 5.89 -5.03 -26.02
CA GLU A 261 5.66 -3.57 -26.10
C GLU A 261 4.19 -3.19 -25.80
N ASN A 262 3.29 -4.18 -25.72
CA ASN A 262 1.84 -3.94 -25.62
C ASN A 262 1.38 -3.93 -24.15
N ALA A 263 1.86 -2.95 -23.38
CA ALA A 263 1.55 -2.76 -21.96
C ALA A 263 1.35 -1.27 -21.63
N HIS A 264 0.75 -0.96 -20.49
CA HIS A 264 0.60 0.43 -20.00
C HIS A 264 1.94 1.00 -19.50
N ILE A 265 2.80 0.13 -18.97
CA ILE A 265 4.18 0.41 -18.56
C ILE A 265 5.11 -0.54 -19.32
N VAL A 266 6.13 -0.03 -20.00
CA VAL A 266 7.15 -0.85 -20.69
C VAL A 266 8.54 -0.54 -20.12
N LEU A 267 9.30 -1.57 -19.76
CA LEU A 267 10.67 -1.48 -19.24
C LEU A 267 11.71 -1.84 -20.31
N ALA A 268 12.81 -1.07 -20.40
CA ALA A 268 13.92 -1.35 -21.32
C ALA A 268 15.29 -0.88 -20.81
N LEU A 269 16.31 -1.73 -20.95
CA LEU A 269 17.73 -1.36 -20.91
C LEU A 269 18.14 -0.84 -22.29
N ASP A 270 18.18 0.48 -22.46
CA ASP A 270 18.18 1.14 -23.77
C ASP A 270 19.10 2.38 -23.93
N ASP A 271 19.87 2.71 -22.90
CA ASP A 271 20.92 3.77 -22.90
C ASP A 271 20.40 5.20 -23.12
N LYS A 272 19.12 5.47 -22.80
CA LYS A 272 18.52 6.82 -22.85
C LYS A 272 18.81 7.70 -21.62
N VAL A 273 19.37 7.13 -20.55
CA VAL A 273 19.49 7.73 -19.20
C VAL A 273 20.81 7.36 -18.52
N ASP A 274 21.23 8.10 -17.49
CA ASP A 274 22.48 7.85 -16.77
C ASP A 274 22.42 6.64 -15.79
N LEU A 275 21.23 6.35 -15.23
CA LEU A 275 20.98 5.18 -14.38
C LEU A 275 19.63 4.53 -14.73
N SER A 276 18.54 5.21 -14.42
CA SER A 276 17.16 4.80 -14.70
C SER A 276 16.25 6.03 -14.75
N VAL A 277 15.08 5.90 -15.39
CA VAL A 277 13.91 6.79 -15.17
C VAL A 277 12.62 6.13 -15.68
N CYS A 278 11.53 6.24 -14.93
CA CYS A 278 10.18 6.16 -15.47
C CYS A 278 9.78 7.52 -16.06
N LYS A 279 9.46 7.53 -17.35
CA LYS A 279 8.91 8.68 -18.06
C LYS A 279 7.42 8.44 -18.30
N ILE A 280 6.59 9.29 -17.71
CA ILE A 280 5.12 9.27 -17.88
C ILE A 280 4.60 10.40 -18.78
N VAL A 281 3.38 10.23 -19.28
CA VAL A 281 2.54 11.28 -19.85
C VAL A 281 1.18 11.22 -19.15
N GLY A 282 0.64 12.36 -18.73
CA GLY A 282 -0.63 12.46 -18.00
C GLY A 282 -1.63 13.42 -18.64
N ASN A 283 -2.91 13.27 -18.33
CA ASN A 283 -4.00 14.17 -18.71
C ASN A 283 -4.85 14.52 -17.47
N HIS A 284 -5.36 15.76 -17.40
CA HIS A 284 -6.28 16.18 -16.33
C HIS A 284 -7.59 15.40 -16.37
N ILE A 285 -8.03 14.91 -15.20
CA ILE A 285 -9.27 14.16 -15.02
C ILE A 285 -10.44 15.14 -14.98
N ASN A 286 -11.42 14.99 -15.88
CA ASN A 286 -12.64 15.80 -15.91
C ASN A 286 -12.43 17.34 -15.98
N ASN A 287 -11.23 17.79 -16.38
CA ASN A 287 -10.73 19.19 -16.34
C ASN A 287 -10.44 19.72 -14.93
N ASP A 288 -10.19 18.85 -13.94
CA ASP A 288 -9.65 19.25 -12.64
C ASP A 288 -8.12 19.48 -12.73
N GLU A 289 -7.67 20.67 -12.35
CA GLU A 289 -6.26 21.06 -12.42
C GLU A 289 -5.39 20.34 -11.37
N ASN A 290 -5.99 19.74 -10.34
CA ASN A 290 -5.29 18.99 -9.28
C ASN A 290 -5.31 17.47 -9.48
N HIS A 291 -6.04 16.91 -10.45
CA HIS A 291 -6.11 15.44 -10.63
C HIS A 291 -5.67 15.03 -12.04
N ILE A 292 -4.58 14.26 -12.13
CA ILE A 292 -3.97 13.84 -13.41
C ILE A 292 -3.94 12.31 -13.50
N ALA A 293 -4.49 11.75 -14.59
CA ALA A 293 -4.38 10.32 -14.90
C ALA A 293 -3.22 10.07 -15.87
N ILE A 294 -2.31 9.16 -15.50
CA ILE A 294 -1.27 8.66 -16.41
C ILE A 294 -1.92 7.99 -17.63
N GLN A 295 -1.32 8.16 -18.80
CA GLN A 295 -1.76 7.60 -20.08
C GLN A 295 -0.84 6.44 -20.52
N SER A 296 0.45 6.54 -20.21
CA SER A 296 1.50 5.59 -20.56
C SER A 296 2.77 5.85 -19.71
N GLY A 297 3.51 4.80 -19.37
CA GLY A 297 4.85 4.88 -18.78
C GLY A 297 5.92 4.13 -19.58
N GLU A 298 7.08 4.75 -19.78
CA GLU A 298 8.29 4.13 -20.34
C GLU A 298 9.39 4.13 -19.26
N ILE A 299 9.83 2.98 -18.77
CA ILE A 299 10.97 2.88 -17.85
C ILE A 299 12.24 2.55 -18.64
N SER A 300 13.16 3.52 -18.67
CA SER A 300 14.48 3.38 -19.29
C SER A 300 15.53 3.06 -18.24
N PHE A 301 16.49 2.20 -18.57
CA PHE A 301 17.65 1.87 -17.72
C PHE A 301 18.95 1.94 -18.54
N ASN A 302 20.07 2.29 -17.90
CA ASN A 302 21.37 2.35 -18.55
C ASN A 302 22.03 0.94 -18.63
N PRO A 303 22.31 0.38 -19.83
CA PRO A 303 22.92 -0.94 -19.98
C PRO A 303 24.43 -0.99 -19.71
N GLY A 304 25.08 0.16 -19.50
CA GLY A 304 26.49 0.27 -19.08
C GLY A 304 26.70 0.16 -17.56
N ILE A 305 25.62 0.16 -16.76
CA ILE A 305 25.67 -0.06 -15.32
C ILE A 305 25.81 -1.56 -15.00
N LEU A 306 26.54 -1.89 -13.93
CA LEU A 306 26.66 -3.25 -13.42
C LEU A 306 25.36 -3.64 -12.69
N TRP A 307 24.44 -4.30 -13.40
CA TRP A 307 23.17 -4.75 -12.84
C TRP A 307 23.26 -6.14 -12.22
N PHE A 308 22.77 -6.28 -10.99
CA PHE A 308 22.42 -7.57 -10.39
C PHE A 308 20.95 -7.86 -10.66
N PHE A 309 20.67 -8.97 -11.35
CA PHE A 309 19.32 -9.46 -11.61
C PHE A 309 18.98 -10.61 -10.66
N ASN A 310 18.10 -10.38 -9.68
CA ASN A 310 17.64 -11.41 -8.77
C ASN A 310 16.83 -12.50 -9.50
N GLN A 311 17.41 -13.70 -9.64
CA GLN A 311 16.76 -14.85 -10.31
C GLN A 311 15.92 -15.72 -9.35
N GLU A 312 15.83 -15.37 -8.06
CA GLU A 312 14.91 -16.03 -7.14
C GLU A 312 13.54 -15.34 -7.21
N LEU A 313 12.57 -16.03 -7.84
CA LEU A 313 11.18 -15.58 -7.84
C LEU A 313 10.67 -15.57 -6.40
N THR A 314 10.26 -14.40 -5.93
CA THR A 314 9.48 -14.23 -4.71
C THR A 314 8.12 -14.85 -4.96
N VAL A 315 8.04 -16.16 -4.69
CA VAL A 315 6.82 -16.96 -4.79
C VAL A 315 5.72 -16.21 -4.05
N ALA A 316 4.56 -16.07 -4.67
CA ALA A 316 3.38 -15.50 -4.05
C ALA A 316 3.09 -16.27 -2.75
N GLN A 317 3.54 -15.70 -1.63
CA GLN A 317 3.28 -16.17 -0.27
C GLN A 317 1.75 -16.23 -0.06
N SER A 318 1.30 -16.95 0.97
CA SER A 318 -0.11 -17.35 1.13
C SER A 318 -1.12 -16.23 0.84
N ILE A 319 -2.07 -16.51 -0.07
CA ILE A 319 -3.36 -15.82 -0.07
C ILE A 319 -4.04 -16.04 1.30
N PRO A 320 -4.84 -15.08 1.81
CA PRO A 320 -5.52 -15.21 3.09
C PRO A 320 -6.22 -16.57 3.28
N TYR A 321 -5.69 -17.38 4.19
CA TYR A 321 -6.29 -18.64 4.59
C TYR A 321 -7.31 -18.36 5.70
N VAL A 322 -8.56 -18.19 5.27
CA VAL A 322 -9.73 -18.18 6.16
C VAL A 322 -10.16 -19.61 6.48
N ALA A 323 -10.52 -19.85 7.74
CA ALA A 323 -11.11 -21.09 8.20
C ALA A 323 -12.28 -20.81 9.16
N ILE A 324 -13.27 -21.71 9.13
CA ILE A 324 -14.31 -21.83 10.14
C ILE A 324 -14.49 -23.31 10.47
N SER A 325 -14.74 -23.63 11.74
CA SER A 325 -14.92 -25.00 12.22
C SER A 325 -16.14 -25.12 13.15
N VAL A 326 -16.82 -26.26 13.09
CA VAL A 326 -17.88 -26.68 14.02
C VAL A 326 -17.39 -27.82 14.89
N ASN A 327 -17.38 -27.65 16.22
CA ASN A 327 -16.83 -28.61 17.19
C ASN A 327 -15.44 -29.14 16.76
N ASP A 328 -14.55 -28.20 16.41
CA ASP A 328 -13.17 -28.41 15.94
C ASP A 328 -13.04 -29.20 14.61
N ARG A 329 -14.11 -29.23 13.79
CA ARG A 329 -14.14 -29.87 12.45
C ARG A 329 -14.42 -28.86 11.33
N ALA A 330 -13.71 -28.98 10.21
CA ALA A 330 -14.01 -28.24 8.98
C ALA A 330 -15.05 -28.96 8.09
N ASP A 331 -15.29 -30.25 8.32
CA ASP A 331 -16.22 -31.08 7.55
C ASP A 331 -17.66 -31.06 8.09
N SER A 332 -18.59 -31.54 7.24
CA SER A 332 -20.01 -31.72 7.58
C SER A 332 -20.20 -32.54 8.86
N THR A 333 -20.89 -31.98 9.85
CA THR A 333 -21.04 -32.57 11.18
C THR A 333 -22.49 -32.82 11.56
N LEU A 334 -22.79 -34.01 12.09
CA LEU A 334 -24.11 -34.34 12.65
C LEU A 334 -24.11 -34.07 14.16
N LEU A 335 -25.09 -33.29 14.62
CA LEU A 335 -25.36 -32.99 16.03
C LEU A 335 -26.79 -33.46 16.37
N ARG A 336 -27.03 -33.80 17.63
CA ARG A 336 -28.37 -33.99 18.18
C ARG A 336 -28.86 -32.71 18.85
N GLN A 337 -30.17 -32.62 19.07
CA GLN A 337 -30.75 -31.56 19.89
C GLN A 337 -30.31 -31.71 21.35
N GLY A 338 -29.70 -30.67 21.91
CA GLY A 338 -29.07 -30.67 23.23
C GLY A 338 -27.56 -30.93 23.25
N ASP A 339 -26.93 -31.31 22.13
CA ASP A 339 -25.47 -31.33 22.01
C ASP A 339 -24.89 -29.90 22.11
N ASN A 340 -23.61 -29.77 22.46
CA ASN A 340 -22.94 -28.47 22.42
C ASN A 340 -22.52 -28.12 20.98
N LEU A 341 -22.68 -26.85 20.61
CA LEU A 341 -22.28 -26.26 19.34
C LEU A 341 -21.26 -25.15 19.59
N VAL A 342 -19.99 -25.44 19.30
CA VAL A 342 -18.89 -24.47 19.26
C VAL A 342 -18.61 -24.12 17.80
N LEU A 343 -18.62 -22.83 17.47
CA LEU A 343 -18.12 -22.33 16.20
C LEU A 343 -16.86 -21.49 16.43
N ARG A 344 -15.80 -21.81 15.69
CA ARG A 344 -14.53 -21.07 15.71
C ARG A 344 -14.19 -20.56 14.32
N VAL A 345 -13.59 -19.37 14.23
CA VAL A 345 -12.91 -18.88 13.02
C VAL A 345 -11.40 -18.86 13.22
N ALA A 346 -10.65 -18.89 12.13
CA ALA A 346 -9.23 -18.52 12.08
C ALA A 346 -8.92 -17.80 10.76
N LEU A 347 -7.90 -16.96 10.77
CA LEU A 347 -7.38 -16.26 9.59
C LEU A 347 -5.86 -16.20 9.70
N ASP A 348 -5.16 -16.80 8.73
CA ASP A 348 -3.81 -16.38 8.36
C ASP A 348 -3.95 -15.40 7.18
N PRO A 349 -3.68 -14.09 7.34
CA PRO A 349 -3.78 -13.11 6.27
C PRO A 349 -2.65 -13.21 5.24
N GLY A 350 -1.61 -14.01 5.51
CA GLY A 350 -0.46 -14.21 4.62
C GLY A 350 0.11 -12.89 4.09
N VAL A 351 0.13 -12.74 2.76
CA VAL A 351 0.70 -11.55 2.10
C VAL A 351 -0.08 -10.26 2.27
N ARG A 352 -1.35 -10.32 2.70
CA ARG A 352 -2.24 -9.16 2.79
C ARG A 352 -2.39 -8.63 4.23
N ASN A 353 -1.55 -9.08 5.16
CA ASN A 353 -1.55 -8.59 6.54
C ASN A 353 -1.33 -7.06 6.59
N GLY A 354 -2.32 -6.31 7.08
CA GLY A 354 -2.33 -4.84 7.08
C GLY A 354 -3.16 -4.18 5.95
N ASN A 355 -3.72 -4.96 5.02
CA ASN A 355 -4.64 -4.43 4.01
C ASN A 355 -6.06 -4.34 4.56
N LEU A 356 -6.80 -3.30 4.16
CA LEU A 356 -8.15 -3.08 4.68
C LEU A 356 -9.14 -4.07 4.05
N ALA A 357 -9.96 -4.69 4.90
CA ALA A 357 -10.93 -5.70 4.55
C ALA A 357 -12.20 -5.58 5.40
N ASP A 358 -13.36 -5.88 4.82
CA ASP A 358 -14.55 -6.24 5.59
C ASP A 358 -14.60 -7.74 5.89
N TYR A 359 -15.01 -8.07 7.12
CA TYR A 359 -15.12 -9.43 7.66
C TYR A 359 -16.58 -9.77 7.90
N TRP A 360 -16.97 -11.00 7.55
CA TRP A 360 -18.36 -11.44 7.52
C TRP A 360 -18.50 -12.85 8.09
N VAL A 361 -19.48 -13.06 8.98
CA VAL A 361 -19.94 -14.42 9.32
C VAL A 361 -21.43 -14.54 9.00
N LYS A 362 -21.76 -15.38 8.02
CA LYS A 362 -23.11 -15.62 7.52
C LYS A 362 -23.58 -17.01 7.92
N ALA A 363 -24.71 -17.10 8.63
CA ALA A 363 -25.38 -18.37 8.93
C ALA A 363 -26.66 -18.50 8.10
N MET A 364 -26.71 -19.51 7.23
CA MET A 364 -27.93 -19.96 6.57
C MET A 364 -28.54 -21.09 7.40
N THR A 365 -29.79 -20.92 7.82
CA THR A 365 -30.48 -21.77 8.79
C THR A 365 -31.83 -22.27 8.24
N PRO A 366 -32.48 -23.26 8.88
CA PRO A 366 -33.86 -23.64 8.54
C PRO A 366 -34.90 -22.51 8.68
N MET A 367 -34.57 -21.40 9.35
CA MET A 367 -35.44 -20.23 9.54
C MET A 367 -35.09 -19.03 8.64
N GLY A 368 -34.00 -19.08 7.86
CA GLY A 368 -33.55 -17.98 7.01
C GLY A 368 -32.07 -17.63 7.16
N THR A 369 -31.70 -16.45 6.65
CA THR A 369 -30.32 -15.92 6.69
C THR A 369 -30.10 -15.05 7.91
N PHE A 370 -28.98 -15.29 8.60
CA PHE A 370 -28.50 -14.50 9.73
C PHE A 370 -27.06 -14.05 9.47
N TRP A 371 -26.70 -12.88 9.98
CA TRP A 371 -25.36 -12.31 9.90
C TRP A 371 -24.87 -11.95 11.30
N LEU A 372 -23.59 -12.20 11.58
CA LEU A 372 -22.96 -11.85 12.84
C LEU A 372 -22.58 -10.37 12.82
N ASN A 373 -23.08 -9.59 13.78
CA ASN A 373 -22.74 -8.17 13.91
C ASN A 373 -21.49 -7.94 14.79
N ASP A 374 -21.07 -6.68 14.91
CA ASP A 374 -19.91 -6.24 15.69
C ASP A 374 -20.02 -6.47 17.21
N GLN A 375 -21.20 -6.81 17.74
CA GLN A 375 -21.37 -7.29 19.11
C GLN A 375 -21.37 -8.82 19.23
N LEU A 376 -20.97 -9.54 18.17
CA LEU A 376 -20.97 -11.00 18.05
C LEU A 376 -22.36 -11.64 18.21
N GLN A 377 -23.40 -10.96 17.72
CA GLN A 377 -24.80 -11.45 17.75
C GLN A 377 -25.29 -11.77 16.34
N PHE A 378 -25.96 -12.90 16.17
CA PHE A 378 -26.58 -13.28 14.90
C PHE A 378 -27.92 -12.56 14.71
N ILE A 379 -27.97 -11.64 13.75
CA ILE A 379 -29.14 -10.85 13.38
C ILE A 379 -29.76 -11.41 12.09
N ALA A 380 -31.07 -11.65 12.08
CA ALA A 380 -31.79 -12.06 10.87
C ALA A 380 -31.82 -10.91 9.86
N SER A 381 -31.26 -11.11 8.66
CA SER A 381 -31.18 -10.06 7.64
C SER A 381 -30.94 -10.62 6.24
N ASP A 382 -31.67 -10.08 5.27
CA ASP A 382 -31.45 -10.35 3.83
C ASP A 382 -30.31 -9.49 3.25
N THR A 383 -30.04 -8.32 3.84
CA THR A 383 -28.84 -7.51 3.53
C THR A 383 -27.64 -7.98 4.35
N PRO A 384 -26.42 -8.00 3.80
CA PRO A 384 -25.21 -8.27 4.56
C PRO A 384 -25.01 -7.34 5.76
N ILE A 385 -24.37 -7.86 6.81
CA ILE A 385 -23.87 -7.11 7.96
C ILE A 385 -22.47 -7.65 8.26
N SER A 386 -21.46 -6.77 8.32
CA SER A 386 -20.09 -7.17 8.66
C SER A 386 -19.95 -7.31 10.19
N VAL A 387 -19.08 -8.23 10.62
CA VAL A 387 -18.71 -8.41 12.03
C VAL A 387 -17.57 -7.46 12.42
N TYR A 388 -16.74 -7.09 11.45
CA TYR A 388 -15.63 -6.16 11.61
C TYR A 388 -15.26 -5.62 10.23
N GLY A 389 -14.72 -4.39 10.17
CA GLY A 389 -14.10 -3.85 8.98
C GLY A 389 -12.86 -3.08 9.40
N GLY A 390 -11.71 -3.39 8.80
CA GLY A 390 -10.40 -2.88 9.25
C GLY A 390 -9.24 -3.70 8.68
N ALA A 391 -8.08 -3.68 9.32
CA ALA A 391 -6.89 -4.35 8.78
C ALA A 391 -7.00 -5.90 8.83
N LEU A 392 -6.54 -6.55 7.76
CA LEU A 392 -6.27 -8.00 7.71
C LEU A 392 -5.21 -8.36 8.75
N MET A 393 -5.59 -9.16 9.74
CA MET A 393 -4.73 -9.54 10.87
C MET A 393 -4.80 -11.05 11.13
N ASN A 394 -3.74 -11.62 11.69
CA ASN A 394 -3.73 -13.03 12.08
C ASN A 394 -4.69 -13.29 13.25
N ILE A 395 -5.81 -13.98 12.96
CA ILE A 395 -6.77 -14.45 13.96
C ILE A 395 -6.41 -15.91 14.31
N PRO A 396 -5.75 -16.18 15.45
CA PRO A 396 -5.64 -17.54 15.97
C PRO A 396 -7.04 -18.05 16.36
N SER A 397 -7.23 -19.38 16.38
CA SER A 397 -8.55 -20.01 16.46
C SER A 397 -9.46 -19.43 17.57
N PHE A 398 -10.44 -18.64 17.15
CA PHE A 398 -11.28 -17.80 17.99
C PHE A 398 -12.71 -18.34 18.06
N THR A 399 -13.17 -18.68 19.27
CA THR A 399 -14.58 -19.03 19.50
C THR A 399 -15.43 -17.76 19.48
N PHE A 400 -16.36 -17.68 18.53
CA PHE A 400 -17.36 -16.60 18.47
C PHE A 400 -18.77 -17.06 18.87
N PHE A 401 -18.99 -18.38 18.96
CA PHE A 401 -20.25 -18.97 19.41
C PHE A 401 -19.95 -20.27 20.19
N ASP A 402 -20.55 -20.42 21.37
CA ASP A 402 -20.50 -21.62 22.21
C ASP A 402 -21.82 -21.73 22.98
N SER A 403 -22.68 -22.66 22.57
CA SER A 403 -24.02 -22.85 23.16
C SER A 403 -24.61 -24.22 22.81
N THR A 404 -25.64 -24.66 23.52
CA THR A 404 -26.34 -25.91 23.21
C THR A 404 -27.27 -25.78 22.00
N THR A 405 -27.43 -26.85 21.23
CA THR A 405 -28.41 -26.93 20.13
C THR A 405 -29.86 -27.06 20.59
N GLN A 406 -30.14 -27.00 21.90
CA GLN A 406 -31.47 -27.29 22.48
C GLN A 406 -32.59 -26.40 21.90
N ASP A 407 -32.33 -25.11 21.75
CA ASP A 407 -33.30 -24.13 21.25
C ASP A 407 -33.16 -23.85 19.74
N LEU A 408 -32.27 -24.57 19.05
CA LEU A 408 -32.06 -24.43 17.61
C LEU A 408 -33.01 -25.37 16.83
N PRO A 409 -33.66 -24.88 15.75
CA PRO A 409 -34.46 -25.72 14.85
C PRO A 409 -33.73 -26.97 14.33
N LEU A 410 -34.47 -28.07 14.20
CA LEU A 410 -33.95 -29.25 13.51
C LEU A 410 -33.76 -28.97 12.01
N GLY A 411 -32.70 -29.51 11.42
CA GLY A 411 -32.37 -29.32 10.00
C GLY A 411 -30.90 -28.99 9.78
N THR A 412 -30.58 -28.60 8.53
CA THR A 412 -29.20 -28.30 8.10
C THR A 412 -28.91 -26.80 8.17
N TYR A 413 -27.72 -26.50 8.68
CA TYR A 413 -27.11 -25.19 8.81
C TYR A 413 -25.88 -25.12 7.93
N SER A 414 -25.62 -23.95 7.34
CA SER A 414 -24.36 -23.63 6.68
C SER A 414 -23.85 -22.31 7.23
N VAL A 415 -22.64 -22.30 7.79
CA VAL A 415 -22.02 -21.10 8.35
C VAL A 415 -20.74 -20.79 7.59
N THR A 416 -20.72 -19.64 6.94
CA THR A 416 -19.60 -19.13 6.15
C THR A 416 -18.88 -18.05 6.94
N PHE A 417 -17.56 -18.18 7.09
CA PHE A 417 -16.68 -17.06 7.40
C PHE A 417 -16.08 -16.56 6.08
N ALA A 418 -16.20 -15.26 5.82
CA ALA A 418 -15.65 -14.61 4.64
C ALA A 418 -14.92 -13.33 5.04
N VAL A 419 -13.90 -12.98 4.26
CA VAL A 419 -13.14 -11.74 4.38
C VAL A 419 -12.83 -11.23 2.99
N ASP A 420 -13.04 -9.93 2.79
CA ASP A 420 -12.84 -9.29 1.50
C ASP A 420 -11.42 -8.75 1.34
N ASP A 421 -11.11 -8.24 0.15
CA ASP A 421 -9.79 -7.65 -0.12
C ASP A 421 -9.80 -6.13 -0.30
N ASN A 422 -10.92 -5.53 0.05
CA ASN A 422 -11.19 -4.11 0.23
C ASN A 422 -12.18 -3.91 1.41
N ARG A 423 -12.37 -2.66 1.84
CA ARG A 423 -13.29 -2.27 2.93
C ARG A 423 -14.32 -1.25 2.41
N ASP A 424 -15.28 -1.73 1.63
CA ASP A 424 -16.35 -0.94 0.98
C ASP A 424 -17.74 -1.18 1.60
N GLN A 425 -17.85 -2.03 2.64
CA GLN A 425 -19.09 -2.53 3.24
C GLN A 425 -19.98 -3.31 2.25
N ILE A 426 -19.43 -3.83 1.15
CA ILE A 426 -20.11 -4.68 0.16
C ILE A 426 -19.58 -6.11 0.31
N TYR A 427 -20.48 -7.06 0.57
CA TYR A 427 -20.12 -8.48 0.70
C TYR A 427 -19.68 -9.08 -0.64
N ASN A 428 -18.37 -9.01 -0.91
CA ASN A 428 -17.73 -9.56 -2.11
C ASN A 428 -17.39 -11.05 -1.91
N ALA A 429 -17.13 -11.42 -0.66
CA ALA A 429 -16.64 -12.70 -0.16
C ALA A 429 -15.35 -13.19 -0.87
N THR A 430 -14.35 -12.33 -1.06
CA THR A 430 -13.12 -12.64 -1.83
C THR A 430 -12.45 -13.91 -1.31
N PHE A 431 -12.20 -13.99 -0.01
CA PHE A 431 -11.73 -15.19 0.68
C PHE A 431 -12.87 -15.75 1.55
N LYS A 432 -13.20 -17.04 1.44
CA LYS A 432 -14.27 -17.65 2.23
C LYS A 432 -14.06 -19.14 2.53
N HIS A 433 -14.47 -19.55 3.73
CA HIS A 433 -14.62 -20.94 4.14
C HIS A 433 -16.01 -21.16 4.74
N ALA A 434 -16.59 -22.34 4.57
CA ALA A 434 -17.92 -22.66 5.10
C ALA A 434 -17.97 -24.04 5.73
N VAL A 435 -18.64 -24.15 6.87
CA VAL A 435 -18.98 -25.42 7.53
C VAL A 435 -20.46 -25.71 7.42
N ILE A 436 -20.78 -27.00 7.34
CA ILE A 436 -22.16 -27.50 7.36
C ILE A 436 -22.36 -28.33 8.64
N PHE A 437 -23.50 -28.17 9.29
CA PHE A 437 -23.93 -29.13 10.29
C PHE A 437 -25.43 -29.39 10.22
N THR A 438 -25.86 -30.58 10.62
CA THR A 438 -27.28 -30.94 10.71
C THR A 438 -27.63 -31.25 12.15
N ILE A 439 -28.70 -30.64 12.67
CA ILE A 439 -29.28 -30.96 13.97
C ILE A 439 -30.40 -31.99 13.76
N SER A 440 -30.26 -33.18 14.35
CA SER A 440 -31.29 -34.22 14.43
C SER A 440 -31.95 -34.27 15.82
N PRO A 441 -33.08 -35.00 15.96
CA PRO A 441 -33.48 -35.55 17.25
C PRO A 441 -32.40 -36.46 17.87
#